data_AF-A0A1V5L5Z6-F1
#
_entry.id   AF-A0A1V5L5Z6-F1
#
_cell.length_a   1.000
_cell.length_b   1.000
_cell.length_c   1.000
_cell.angle_alpha   90.00
_cell.angle_beta   90.00
_cell.angle_gamma   90.00
#
_symmetry.space_group_name_H-M   'P 1'
#
loop_
_entity.id
_entity.type
_entity.pdbx_description
1 polymer ?
#
loop_
_entity_poly.entity_id
_entity_poly.type
_entity_poly.pdbx_seq_one_letter_code
_entity_poly.pdbx_strand_id
1 'polypeptide(L)'
;MIDTILLIFCLVLIGNCFFKVIEIQDGVLGAILGFASSFWLQRYFSKKDEEEQIRSVLKAIKVEVEAVWKAYSEVGESLEKQEIGSYFDIIYPIYDNYFIIYDKNADKIGCLDDDIAKKIVSFYMKFKGLKDSYLYNNKLLEYIDKSRAIDYVVGLKEFHFDAKKLKEDLIIAIDERLKNKKPLIK
;
A
#
# COMPACT_ATOMS: atom_id res chain seq x y z
N MET A 1 -73.21 30.44 -53.20
CA MET A 1 -72.07 29.68 -53.75
C MET A 1 -70.77 29.92 -52.96
N ILE A 2 -70.59 31.09 -52.34
CA ILE A 2 -69.42 31.41 -51.49
C ILE A 2 -69.48 30.70 -50.13
N ASP A 3 -70.66 30.52 -49.54
CA ASP A 3 -70.81 29.94 -48.20
C ASP A 3 -70.38 28.46 -48.12
N THR A 4 -70.57 27.70 -49.20
CA THR A 4 -70.20 26.27 -49.23
C THR A 4 -68.70 26.07 -49.26
N ILE A 5 -67.96 26.95 -49.95
CA ILE A 5 -66.50 26.90 -50.04
C ILE A 5 -65.86 27.27 -48.69
N LEU A 6 -66.41 28.28 -48.01
CA LEU A 6 -65.95 28.69 -46.69
C LEU A 6 -66.14 27.60 -45.63
N LEU A 7 -67.26 26.88 -45.70
CA LEU A 7 -67.58 25.80 -44.76
C LEU A 7 -66.65 24.58 -44.95
N ILE A 8 -66.30 24.24 -46.19
CA ILE A 8 -65.34 23.18 -46.51
C ILE A 8 -63.94 23.57 -46.04
N PHE A 9 -63.52 24.82 -46.22
CA PHE A 9 -62.20 25.29 -45.79
C PHE A 9 -62.06 25.28 -44.26
N CYS A 10 -63.11 25.68 -43.53
CA CYS A 10 -63.16 25.59 -42.08
C CYS A 10 -63.10 24.13 -41.58
N LEU A 11 -63.83 23.20 -42.21
CA LEU A 11 -63.80 21.78 -41.83
C LEU A 11 -62.42 21.14 -42.06
N VAL A 12 -61.74 21.51 -43.16
CA VAL A 12 -60.38 21.02 -43.45
C VAL A 12 -59.35 21.58 -42.46
N LEU A 13 -59.46 22.86 -42.07
CA LEU A 13 -58.59 23.47 -41.07
C LEU A 13 -58.79 22.87 -39.67
N ILE A 14 -60.05 22.64 -39.27
CA ILE A 14 -60.38 22.02 -37.99
C ILE A 14 -59.88 20.56 -37.96
N GLY A 15 -60.05 19.82 -39.06
CA GLY A 15 -59.54 18.44 -39.19
C GLY A 15 -58.02 18.34 -39.07
N ASN A 16 -57.27 19.22 -39.75
CA ASN A 16 -55.81 19.27 -39.68
C ASN A 16 -55.29 19.71 -38.30
N CYS A 17 -56.03 20.54 -37.57
CA CYS A 17 -55.67 20.96 -36.23
C CYS A 17 -55.92 19.84 -35.21
N PHE A 18 -57.04 19.13 -35.33
CA PHE A 18 -57.34 17.95 -34.49
C PHE A 18 -56.34 16.81 -34.71
N PHE A 19 -55.93 16.56 -35.96
CA PHE A 19 -54.97 15.50 -36.28
C PHE A 19 -53.58 15.74 -35.67
N LYS A 20 -53.10 16.99 -35.64
CA LYS A 20 -51.84 17.37 -34.98
C LYS A 20 -51.88 17.26 -33.45
N VAL A 21 -53.02 17.55 -32.83
CA VAL A 21 -53.17 17.44 -31.36
C VAL A 21 -53.11 15.99 -30.89
N ILE A 22 -53.65 15.05 -31.68
CA ILE A 22 -53.59 13.62 -31.40
C ILE A 22 -52.13 13.11 -31.52
N GLU A 23 -51.40 13.54 -32.54
CA GLU A 23 -49.98 13.14 -32.76
C GLU A 23 -49.02 13.67 -31.68
N ILE A 24 -49.28 14.88 -31.15
CA ILE A 24 -48.49 15.49 -30.07
C ILE A 24 -48.77 14.81 -28.72
N GLN A 25 -50.00 14.35 -28.46
CA GLN A 25 -50.35 13.65 -27.22
C GLN A 25 -49.62 12.30 -27.09
N ASP A 26 -49.52 11.53 -28.17
CA ASP A 26 -48.83 10.24 -28.16
C ASP A 26 -47.32 10.39 -28.03
N GLY A 27 -46.74 11.45 -28.64
CA GLY A 27 -45.33 11.78 -28.51
C GLY A 27 -44.91 12.19 -27.09
N VAL A 28 -45.74 12.99 -26.42
CA VAL A 28 -45.47 13.44 -25.04
C VAL A 28 -45.64 12.30 -24.04
N LEU A 29 -46.69 11.47 -24.18
CA LEU A 29 -46.88 10.27 -23.36
C LEU A 29 -45.74 9.26 -23.55
N GLY A 30 -45.31 9.04 -24.79
CA GLY A 30 -44.16 8.22 -25.11
C GLY A 30 -42.85 8.74 -24.48
N ALA A 31 -42.63 10.06 -24.51
CA ALA A 31 -41.45 10.68 -23.89
C ALA A 31 -41.45 10.55 -22.37
N ILE A 32 -42.59 10.73 -21.70
CA ILE A 32 -42.72 10.58 -20.24
C ILE A 32 -42.48 9.12 -19.82
N LEU A 33 -43.09 8.17 -20.53
CA LEU A 33 -42.89 6.74 -20.26
C LEU A 33 -41.46 6.30 -20.55
N GLY A 34 -40.86 6.79 -21.64
CA GLY A 34 -39.47 6.57 -21.98
C GLY A 34 -38.53 7.10 -20.90
N PHE A 35 -38.73 8.34 -20.45
CA PHE A 35 -37.92 8.95 -19.38
C PHE A 35 -38.07 8.20 -18.05
N ALA A 36 -39.28 7.86 -17.64
CA ALA A 36 -39.52 7.11 -16.41
C ALA A 36 -38.88 5.71 -16.45
N SER A 37 -38.99 5.02 -17.60
CA SER A 37 -38.35 3.73 -17.85
C SER A 37 -36.83 3.84 -17.81
N SER A 38 -36.23 4.80 -18.55
CA SER A 38 -34.80 5.05 -18.54
C SER A 38 -34.27 5.40 -17.16
N PHE A 39 -34.99 6.23 -16.39
CA PHE A 39 -34.61 6.60 -15.03
C PHE A 39 -34.66 5.41 -14.05
N TRP A 40 -35.66 4.53 -14.19
CA TRP A 40 -35.75 3.28 -13.42
C TRP A 40 -34.64 2.29 -13.78
N LEU A 41 -34.41 2.06 -15.06
CA LEU A 41 -33.33 1.21 -15.57
C LEU A 41 -31.96 1.73 -15.11
N GLN A 42 -31.73 3.03 -15.19
CA GLN A 42 -30.50 3.66 -14.71
C GLN A 42 -30.30 3.40 -13.22
N ARG A 43 -31.31 3.62 -12.38
CA ARG A 43 -31.20 3.34 -10.94
C ARG A 43 -30.95 1.87 -10.63
N TYR A 44 -31.58 0.96 -11.37
CA TYR A 44 -31.40 -0.47 -11.18
C TYR A 44 -29.99 -0.92 -11.56
N PHE A 45 -29.49 -0.48 -12.72
CA PHE A 45 -28.12 -0.77 -13.15
C PHE A 45 -27.08 -0.14 -12.24
N SER A 46 -27.25 1.12 -11.82
CA SER A 46 -26.31 1.77 -10.89
C SER A 46 -26.16 1.01 -9.58
N LYS A 47 -27.27 0.53 -8.98
CA LYS A 47 -27.19 -0.29 -7.77
C LYS A 47 -26.47 -1.61 -7.98
N LYS A 48 -26.74 -2.28 -9.11
CA LYS A 48 -26.11 -3.55 -9.44
C LYS A 48 -24.61 -3.37 -9.69
N ASP A 49 -24.23 -2.29 -10.36
CA ASP A 49 -22.84 -1.93 -10.61
C ASP A 49 -22.11 -1.62 -9.30
N GLU A 50 -22.76 -0.91 -8.36
CA GLU A 50 -22.22 -0.66 -7.01
C GLU A 50 -21.97 -1.96 -6.23
N GLU A 51 -22.95 -2.87 -6.21
CA GLU A 51 -22.80 -4.18 -5.55
C GLU A 51 -21.66 -5.02 -6.17
N GLU A 52 -21.55 -5.00 -7.50
CA GLU A 52 -20.50 -5.71 -8.22
C GLU A 52 -19.11 -5.11 -7.95
N GLN A 53 -19.00 -3.78 -7.87
CA GLN A 53 -17.78 -3.08 -7.49
C GLN A 53 -17.36 -3.42 -6.06
N ILE A 54 -18.28 -3.37 -5.10
CA ILE A 54 -18.01 -3.74 -3.69
C ILE A 54 -17.52 -5.20 -3.61
N ARG A 55 -18.20 -6.10 -4.32
CA ARG A 55 -17.80 -7.52 -4.37
C ARG A 55 -16.40 -7.70 -4.98
N SER A 56 -16.07 -6.95 -6.03
CA SER A 56 -14.75 -6.98 -6.66
C SER A 56 -13.66 -6.51 -5.69
N VAL A 57 -13.92 -5.42 -4.97
CA VAL A 57 -13.00 -4.88 -3.93
C VAL A 57 -12.77 -5.88 -2.81
N LEU A 58 -13.84 -6.51 -2.29
CA LEU A 58 -13.70 -7.53 -1.24
C LEU A 58 -12.86 -8.73 -1.69
N LYS A 59 -13.01 -9.16 -2.96
CA LYS A 59 -12.14 -10.21 -3.53
C LYS A 59 -10.69 -9.75 -3.58
N ALA A 60 -10.44 -8.53 -4.03
CA ALA A 60 -9.09 -7.97 -4.12
C ALA A 60 -8.45 -7.83 -2.73
N ILE A 61 -9.20 -7.33 -1.73
CA ILE A 61 -8.76 -7.24 -0.33
C ILE A 61 -8.40 -8.64 0.20
N LYS A 62 -9.24 -9.65 -0.05
CA LYS A 62 -8.95 -11.02 0.38
C LYS A 62 -7.63 -11.53 -0.21
N VAL A 63 -7.41 -11.33 -1.51
CA VAL A 63 -6.16 -11.73 -2.18
C VAL A 63 -4.95 -10.98 -1.59
N GLU A 64 -5.07 -9.68 -1.33
CA GLU A 64 -4.02 -8.89 -0.68
C GLU A 64 -3.69 -9.42 0.72
N VAL A 65 -4.71 -9.68 1.54
CA VAL A 65 -4.54 -10.27 2.88
C VAL A 65 -3.82 -11.62 2.82
N GLU A 66 -4.20 -12.50 1.90
CA GLU A 66 -3.57 -13.81 1.72
C GLU A 66 -2.11 -13.69 1.27
N ALA A 67 -1.82 -12.78 0.34
CA ALA A 67 -0.45 -12.54 -0.13
C ALA A 67 0.45 -11.96 0.97
N VAL A 68 -0.07 -10.99 1.72
CA VAL A 68 0.60 -10.37 2.87
C VAL A 68 0.85 -11.40 3.97
N TRP A 69 -0.14 -12.22 4.30
CA TRP A 69 0.00 -13.27 5.30
C TRP A 69 1.05 -14.29 4.90
N LYS A 70 1.05 -14.74 3.63
CA LYS A 70 2.07 -15.66 3.11
C LYS A 70 3.48 -15.10 3.25
N ALA A 71 3.68 -13.82 2.89
CA ALA A 71 4.98 -13.14 3.06
C ALA A 71 5.39 -12.98 4.53
N TYR A 72 4.42 -12.89 5.44
CA TYR A 72 4.69 -12.90 6.88
C TYR A 72 5.08 -14.29 7.38
N SER A 73 4.36 -15.35 6.98
CA SER A 73 4.56 -16.72 7.49
C SER A 73 6.01 -17.19 7.38
N GLU A 74 6.68 -16.86 6.28
CA GLU A 74 8.08 -17.22 6.03
C GLU A 74 9.04 -16.72 7.14
N VAL A 75 8.73 -15.59 7.78
CA VAL A 75 9.54 -15.00 8.84
C VAL A 75 8.90 -15.14 10.22
N GLY A 76 7.58 -15.22 10.29
CA GLY A 76 6.83 -15.55 11.50
C GLY A 76 7.28 -16.88 12.10
N GLU A 77 7.51 -17.91 11.28
CA GLU A 77 8.05 -19.19 11.77
C GLU A 77 9.42 -19.05 12.42
N SER A 78 10.26 -18.14 11.92
CA SER A 78 11.59 -17.89 12.49
C SER A 78 11.48 -17.14 13.81
N LEU A 79 10.54 -16.20 13.91
CA LEU A 79 10.24 -15.48 15.14
C LEU A 79 9.70 -16.40 16.23
N GLU A 80 8.83 -17.36 15.88
CA GLU A 80 8.27 -18.32 16.83
C GLU A 80 9.32 -19.29 17.41
N LYS A 81 10.35 -19.61 16.63
CA LYS A 81 11.46 -20.48 17.04
C LYS A 81 12.49 -19.76 17.90
N GLN A 82 12.40 -18.44 18.02
CA GLN A 82 13.39 -17.66 18.74
C GLN A 82 13.25 -17.80 20.25
N GLU A 83 14.40 -17.94 20.93
CA GLU A 83 14.44 -18.06 22.38
C GLU A 83 14.10 -16.73 23.06
N ILE A 84 13.24 -16.80 24.07
CA ILE A 84 12.80 -15.63 24.84
C ILE A 84 14.01 -14.99 25.52
N GLY A 85 14.23 -13.70 25.28
CA GLY A 85 15.35 -12.94 25.83
C GLY A 85 16.53 -12.76 24.87
N SER A 86 16.51 -13.40 23.70
CA SER A 86 17.45 -13.16 22.61
C SER A 86 16.95 -12.09 21.63
N TYR A 87 17.87 -11.37 20.97
CA TYR A 87 17.50 -10.37 19.95
C TYR A 87 17.23 -11.04 18.60
N PHE A 88 16.28 -10.51 17.82
CA PHE A 88 15.90 -11.06 16.51
C PHE A 88 16.93 -10.62 15.46
N ASP A 89 17.81 -11.54 15.06
CA ASP A 89 18.99 -11.27 14.21
C ASP A 89 18.73 -11.42 12.71
N ILE A 90 17.49 -11.71 12.33
CA ILE A 90 17.08 -11.84 10.94
C ILE A 90 16.57 -10.49 10.43
N ILE A 91 17.17 -10.00 9.34
CA ILE A 91 16.65 -8.83 8.62
C ILE A 91 15.39 -9.25 7.88
N TYR A 92 14.26 -8.62 8.20
CA TYR A 92 13.02 -8.89 7.48
C TYR A 92 12.98 -8.07 6.18
N PRO A 93 12.94 -8.69 4.98
CA PRO A 93 12.96 -7.97 3.71
C PRO A 93 11.59 -7.35 3.42
N ILE A 94 11.30 -6.23 4.07
CA ILE A 94 10.10 -5.43 3.85
C ILE A 94 10.36 -4.41 2.74
N TYR A 95 9.55 -4.47 1.68
CA TYR A 95 9.42 -3.42 0.67
C TYR A 95 8.34 -2.36 1.04
N ASP A 96 8.36 -1.22 0.35
CA ASP A 96 7.27 -0.25 0.47
C ASP A 96 6.03 -0.67 -0.33
N ASN A 97 4.85 -0.20 0.10
CA ASN A 97 3.56 -0.39 -0.56
C ASN A 97 3.00 -1.84 -0.60
N TYR A 98 2.92 -2.53 0.54
CA TYR A 98 2.24 -3.85 0.61
C TYR A 98 0.71 -3.79 0.56
N PHE A 99 0.09 -2.64 0.85
CA PHE A 99 -1.36 -2.52 1.07
C PHE A 99 -2.05 -1.64 0.01
N ILE A 100 -1.62 -1.77 -1.25
CA ILE A 100 -2.07 -0.90 -2.35
C ILE A 100 -3.58 -1.02 -2.57
N ILE A 101 -4.16 -2.22 -2.44
CA ILE A 101 -5.58 -2.43 -2.65
C ILE A 101 -6.39 -1.80 -1.52
N TYR A 102 -6.00 -2.03 -0.26
CA TYR A 102 -6.62 -1.38 0.89
C TYR A 102 -6.54 0.14 0.80
N ASP A 103 -5.34 0.69 0.60
CA ASP A 103 -5.13 2.14 0.61
C ASP A 103 -5.89 2.83 -0.56
N LYS A 104 -6.03 2.18 -1.73
CA LYS A 104 -6.77 2.71 -2.88
C LYS A 104 -8.29 2.54 -2.81
N ASN A 105 -8.82 1.74 -1.90
CA ASN A 105 -10.25 1.45 -1.81
C ASN A 105 -10.82 1.69 -0.39
N ALA A 106 -10.14 2.50 0.42
CA ALA A 106 -10.58 2.84 1.77
C ALA A 106 -11.97 3.50 1.80
N ASP A 107 -12.30 4.27 0.76
CA ASP A 107 -13.62 4.86 0.52
C ASP A 107 -14.72 3.79 0.42
N LYS A 108 -14.48 2.74 -0.36
CA LYS A 108 -15.44 1.64 -0.57
C LYS A 108 -15.56 0.72 0.64
N ILE A 109 -14.51 0.63 1.47
CA ILE A 109 -14.56 -0.10 2.75
C ILE A 109 -15.54 0.56 3.72
N GLY A 110 -15.64 1.88 3.70
CA GLY A 110 -16.58 2.64 4.53
C GLY A 110 -18.07 2.40 4.18
N CYS A 111 -18.35 1.85 2.99
CA CYS A 111 -19.70 1.50 2.56
C CYS A 111 -20.12 0.06 2.96
N LEU A 112 -19.22 -0.71 3.57
CA LEU A 112 -19.50 -2.08 4.02
C LEU A 112 -20.25 -2.07 5.36
N ASP A 113 -20.80 -3.23 5.72
CA ASP A 113 -21.30 -3.46 7.08
C ASP A 113 -20.21 -3.15 8.13
N ASP A 114 -20.58 -2.45 9.19
CA ASP A 114 -19.66 -1.96 10.24
C ASP A 114 -18.74 -3.06 10.77
N ASP A 115 -19.26 -4.26 10.97
CA ASP A 115 -18.49 -5.41 11.47
C ASP A 115 -17.40 -5.87 10.49
N ILE A 116 -17.70 -5.83 9.18
CA ILE A 116 -16.75 -6.23 8.14
C ILE A 116 -15.69 -5.14 7.98
N ALA A 117 -16.11 -3.88 7.88
CA ALA A 117 -15.21 -2.73 7.79
C ALA A 117 -14.24 -2.70 8.98
N LYS A 118 -14.74 -2.89 10.20
CA LYS A 118 -13.93 -2.94 11.43
C LYS A 118 -12.91 -4.07 11.41
N LYS A 119 -13.27 -5.26 10.93
CA LYS A 119 -12.34 -6.40 10.81
C LYS A 119 -11.22 -6.11 9.82
N ILE A 120 -11.57 -5.56 8.65
CA ILE A 120 -10.60 -5.18 7.62
C ILE A 120 -9.63 -4.15 8.18
N VAL A 121 -10.13 -3.02 8.70
CA VAL A 121 -9.31 -1.95 9.26
C VAL A 121 -8.42 -2.47 10.40
N SER A 122 -8.98 -3.27 11.31
CA SER A 122 -8.21 -3.84 12.43
C SER A 122 -7.08 -4.76 11.97
N PHE A 123 -7.30 -5.56 10.94
CA PHE A 123 -6.25 -6.40 10.35
C PHE A 123 -5.09 -5.53 9.83
N TYR A 124 -5.39 -4.54 8.99
CA TYR A 124 -4.36 -3.67 8.42
C TYR A 124 -3.64 -2.83 9.47
N MET A 125 -4.34 -2.34 10.50
CA MET A 125 -3.71 -1.61 11.61
C MET A 125 -2.71 -2.48 12.38
N LYS A 126 -3.10 -3.72 12.71
CA LYS A 126 -2.20 -4.67 13.38
C LYS A 126 -1.01 -5.02 12.51
N PHE A 127 -1.24 -5.28 11.23
CA PHE A 127 -0.17 -5.66 10.32
C PHE A 127 0.79 -4.48 10.05
N LYS A 128 0.29 -3.24 9.92
CA LYS A 128 1.13 -2.04 9.82
C LYS A 128 2.02 -1.89 11.07
N GLY A 129 1.47 -2.06 12.28
CA GLY A 129 2.27 -2.03 13.50
C GLY A 129 3.33 -3.14 13.58
N LEU A 130 3.00 -4.34 13.08
CA LEU A 130 3.96 -5.44 12.97
C LEU A 130 5.09 -5.11 11.98
N LYS A 131 4.75 -4.60 10.79
CA LYS A 131 5.71 -4.11 9.79
C LYS A 131 6.65 -3.07 10.41
N ASP A 132 6.11 -2.08 11.11
CA ASP A 132 6.88 -1.01 11.74
C ASP A 132 7.85 -1.57 12.79
N SER A 133 7.42 -2.56 13.57
CA SER A 133 8.26 -3.25 14.55
C SER A 133 9.45 -3.96 13.90
N TYR A 134 9.23 -4.65 12.78
CA TYR A 134 10.32 -5.28 12.02
C TYR A 134 11.25 -4.26 11.37
N LEU A 135 10.72 -3.18 10.79
CA LEU A 135 11.56 -2.12 10.24
C LEU A 135 12.42 -1.46 11.31
N TYR A 136 11.87 -1.29 12.52
CA TYR A 136 12.64 -0.82 13.66
C TYR A 136 13.71 -1.82 14.08
N ASN A 137 13.39 -3.11 14.16
CA ASN A 137 14.38 -4.17 14.43
C ASN A 137 15.53 -4.16 13.42
N ASN A 138 15.22 -4.08 12.13
CA ASN A 138 16.23 -4.01 11.07
C ASN A 138 17.19 -2.82 11.26
N LYS A 139 16.66 -1.65 11.66
CA LYS A 139 17.49 -0.49 11.99
C LYS A 139 18.39 -0.74 13.20
N LEU A 140 17.88 -1.42 14.24
CA LEU A 140 18.68 -1.77 15.40
C LEU A 140 19.83 -2.71 15.04
N LEU A 141 19.58 -3.71 14.19
CA LEU A 141 20.63 -4.60 13.69
C LEU A 141 21.72 -3.83 12.94
N GLU A 142 21.32 -2.88 12.09
CA GLU A 142 22.28 -2.02 11.37
C GLU A 142 23.16 -1.19 12.33
N TYR A 143 22.59 -0.67 13.42
CA TYR A 143 23.37 0.03 14.45
C TYR A 143 24.33 -0.88 15.20
N ILE A 144 23.90 -2.11 15.52
CA ILE A 144 24.74 -3.11 16.17
C ILE A 144 25.92 -3.46 15.28
N ASP A 145 25.67 -3.72 13.99
CA ASP A 145 26.73 -4.05 13.03
C ASP A 145 27.73 -2.90 12.84
N LYS A 146 27.24 -1.66 12.75
CA LYS A 146 28.10 -0.47 12.69
C LYS A 146 28.95 -0.33 13.96
N SER A 147 28.37 -0.55 15.13
CA SER A 147 29.09 -0.45 16.41
C SER A 147 30.19 -1.50 16.50
N ARG A 148 29.88 -2.76 16.16
CA ARG A 148 30.89 -3.83 16.08
C ARG A 148 32.01 -3.47 15.11
N ALA A 149 31.69 -2.95 13.93
CA ALA A 149 32.70 -2.56 12.94
C ALA A 149 33.63 -1.45 13.47
N ILE A 150 33.10 -0.49 14.22
CA ILE A 150 33.91 0.56 14.88
C ILE A 150 34.86 -0.07 15.91
N ASP A 151 34.35 -0.96 16.78
CA ASP A 151 35.15 -1.63 17.80
C ASP A 151 36.31 -2.43 17.19
N TYR A 152 36.05 -3.15 16.09
CA TYR A 152 37.11 -3.84 15.33
C TYR A 152 38.18 -2.87 14.80
N VAL A 153 37.79 -1.73 14.23
CA VAL A 153 38.73 -0.73 13.71
C VAL A 153 39.53 -0.07 14.83
N VAL A 154 38.92 0.20 15.99
CA VAL A 154 39.61 0.72 17.17
C VAL A 154 40.66 -0.28 17.66
N GLY A 155 40.28 -1.55 17.83
CA GLY A 155 41.23 -2.59 18.23
C GLY A 155 42.39 -2.77 17.25
N LEU A 156 42.12 -2.68 15.93
CA LEU A 156 43.18 -2.71 14.91
C LEU A 156 44.14 -1.50 15.02
N LYS A 157 43.62 -0.31 15.33
CA LYS A 157 44.44 0.89 15.53
C LYS A 157 45.30 0.80 16.78
N GLU A 158 44.75 0.29 17.88
CA GLU A 158 45.49 0.04 19.13
C GLU A 158 46.65 -0.93 18.87
N PHE A 159 46.36 -2.07 18.23
CA PHE A 159 47.37 -3.04 17.86
C PHE A 159 48.46 -2.45 16.95
N HIS A 160 48.07 -1.65 15.94
CA HIS A 160 49.01 -0.98 15.06
C HIS A 160 49.89 0.03 15.80
N PHE A 161 49.31 0.81 16.72
CA PHE A 161 50.02 1.77 17.54
C PHE A 161 51.06 1.08 18.44
N ASP A 162 50.67 0.00 19.11
CA ASP A 162 51.56 -0.79 19.97
C ASP A 162 52.73 -1.41 19.18
N ALA A 163 52.44 -1.99 18.01
CA ALA A 163 53.48 -2.54 17.14
C ALA A 163 54.46 -1.45 16.65
N LYS A 164 53.94 -0.26 16.33
CA LYS A 164 54.76 0.89 15.93
C LYS A 164 55.67 1.35 17.08
N LYS A 165 55.12 1.49 18.29
CA LYS A 165 55.89 1.87 19.48
C LYS A 165 56.98 0.85 19.80
N LEU A 166 56.65 -0.44 19.78
CA LEU A 166 57.62 -1.51 20.00
C LEU A 166 58.78 -1.46 18.99
N LYS A 167 58.49 -1.17 17.73
CA LYS A 167 59.52 -0.96 16.70
C LYS A 167 60.41 0.25 17.04
N GLU A 168 59.83 1.38 17.42
CA GLU A 168 60.57 2.59 17.78
C GLU A 168 61.48 2.35 19.00
N ASP A 169 60.93 1.72 20.06
CA ASP A 169 61.67 1.34 21.27
C ASP A 169 62.84 0.39 20.95
N LEU A 170 62.62 -0.59 20.06
CA LEU A 170 63.66 -1.51 19.61
C LEU A 170 64.79 -0.80 18.85
N ILE A 171 64.46 0.14 17.96
CA ILE A 171 65.47 0.92 17.21
C ILE A 171 66.34 1.72 18.19
N ILE A 172 65.72 2.40 19.16
CA ILE A 172 66.44 3.18 20.18
C ILE A 172 67.40 2.27 20.97
N ALA A 173 66.92 1.11 21.43
CA ALA A 173 67.73 0.16 22.18
C ALA A 173 68.93 -0.37 21.36
N ILE A 174 68.74 -0.62 20.07
CA ILE A 174 69.82 -1.02 19.15
C ILE A 174 70.85 0.10 19.02
N ASP A 175 70.41 1.34 18.79
CA ASP A 175 71.30 2.49 18.61
C ASP A 175 72.13 2.78 19.87
N GLU A 176 71.54 2.68 21.06
CA GLU A 176 72.25 2.78 22.34
C GLU A 176 73.31 1.68 22.50
N ARG A 177 72.98 0.45 22.08
CA ARG A 177 73.91 -0.68 22.13
C ARG A 177 75.09 -0.49 21.18
N LEU A 178 74.85 0.05 19.98
CA LEU A 178 75.90 0.34 19.01
C LEU A 178 76.84 1.47 19.47
N LYS A 179 76.32 2.49 20.18
CA LYS A 179 77.12 3.59 20.75
C LYS A 179 78.02 3.12 21.91
N ASN A 180 77.52 2.20 22.75
CA ASN A 180 78.30 1.59 23.83
C ASN A 180 79.18 0.46 23.28
N LYS A 181 80.38 0.78 22.77
CA LYS A 181 81.41 -0.16 22.27
C LYS A 181 82.01 -1.11 23.33
N LYS A 182 81.20 -1.72 24.19
CA LYS A 182 81.65 -2.83 25.05
C LYS A 182 81.57 -4.14 24.23
N PRO A 183 82.66 -4.94 24.17
CA PRO A 183 82.67 -6.17 23.40
C PRO A 183 81.58 -7.13 23.88
N LEU A 184 80.91 -7.78 22.93
CA LEU A 184 79.75 -8.64 23.15
C LEU A 184 80.11 -10.06 23.62
N ILE A 185 81.39 -10.35 23.88
CA ILE A 185 81.85 -11.67 24.34
C ILE A 185 82.99 -11.43 25.33
N LYS A 186 82.94 -12.10 26.49
CA LYS A 186 84.08 -12.29 27.39
C LYS A 186 84.85 -13.53 26.95
#